data_AF-A0A2H9QDI1-F1
#
_entry.id   AF-A0A2H9QDI1-F1
#
_cell.length_a   1.000
_cell.length_b   1.000
_cell.length_c   1.000
_cell.angle_alpha   90.00
_cell.angle_beta   90.00
_cell.angle_gamma   90.00
#
_symmetry.space_group_name_H-M   'P 1'
#
loop_
_entity.id
_entity.type
_entity.pdbx_description
1 polymer ?
#
loop_
_entity_poly.entity_id
_entity_poly.type
_entity_poly.pdbx_seq_one_letter_code
_entity_poly.pdbx_strand_id
1 'polypeptide(L)' 'CDPFMGSGTIAVAAKKNARKYMGCEISKKYCGIIEKRLSDTVVSLTNYE' A
#
# COMPACT_ATOMS: atom_id res chain seq x y z
N CYS A 1 9.60 5.28 -2.71
CA CYS A 1 10.17 3.95 -2.44
C CYS A 1 10.32 3.82 -0.94
N ASP A 2 9.86 2.73 -0.31
CA ASP A 2 9.92 2.49 1.14
C ASP A 2 10.63 1.14 1.42
N PRO A 3 11.89 1.13 1.88
CA PRO A 3 12.66 -0.11 2.07
C PRO A 3 12.29 -0.88 3.35
N PHE A 4 11.48 -0.30 4.24
CA PHE A 4 11.04 -0.91 5.49
C PHE A 4 9.54 -0.75 5.64
N MET A 5 8.80 -1.45 4.78
CA MET A 5 7.35 -1.23 4.66
C MET A 5 6.60 -1.58 5.95
N GLY A 6 7.12 -2.47 6.80
CA GLY A 6 6.46 -2.89 8.04
C GLY A 6 5.02 -3.32 7.75
N SER A 7 4.04 -2.63 8.32
CA SER A 7 2.63 -2.95 8.04
C SER A 7 2.12 -2.52 6.66
N GLY A 8 2.86 -1.73 5.88
CA GLY A 8 2.46 -1.26 4.55
C GLY A 8 1.68 0.06 4.51
N THR A 9 1.76 0.88 5.56
CA THR A 9 0.95 2.11 5.66
C THR A 9 1.20 3.10 4.52
N ILE A 10 2.46 3.25 4.08
CA ILE A 10 2.80 4.11 2.94
C ILE A 10 2.21 3.59 1.63
N ALA A 11 2.26 2.27 1.39
CA ALA A 11 1.69 1.66 0.19
C ALA A 11 0.16 1.78 0.15
N VAL A 12 -0.52 1.57 1.28
CA VAL A 12 -1.98 1.76 1.38
C VAL A 12 -2.37 3.22 1.11
N ALA A 13 -1.67 4.17 1.73
CA ALA A 13 -1.93 5.59 1.50
C ALA A 13 -1.67 6.00 0.04
N ALA A 14 -0.60 5.48 -0.58
CA ALA A 14 -0.31 5.71 -1.99
C ALA A 14 -1.41 5.14 -2.90
N LYS A 15 -1.85 3.89 -2.67
CA LYS A 15 -2.92 3.25 -3.44
C LYS A 15 -4.24 4.03 -3.34
N LYS A 16 -4.63 4.47 -2.14
CA LYS A 16 -5.85 5.28 -1.94
C LYS A 16 -5.82 6.56 -2.77
N ASN A 17 -4.67 7.23 -2.82
CA ASN A 17 -4.50 8.48 -3.56
C ASN A 17 -4.13 8.28 -5.04
N ALA A 18 -4.35 7.09 -5.62
CA ALA A 18 -3.98 6.75 -6.99
C ALA A 18 -2.50 7.03 -7.33
N ARG A 19 -1.60 6.96 -6.34
CA ARG A 19 -0.16 7.18 -6.51
C ARG A 19 0.57 5.85 -6.68
N LYS A 20 1.61 5.87 -7.51
CA LYS A 20 2.56 4.75 -7.63
C LYS A 20 3.35 4.60 -6.32
N TYR A 21 3.64 3.37 -5.93
CA TYR A 21 4.48 3.03 -4.78
C TYR A 21 5.41 1.86 -5.13
N MET A 22 6.50 1.76 -4.38
CA MET A 22 7.47 0.67 -4.45
C MET A 22 8.09 0.54 -3.07
N GLY A 23 8.43 -0.68 -2.65
CA GLY A 23 9.06 -0.93 -1.37
C GLY A 23 9.37 -2.40 -1.15
N CYS A 24 10.05 -2.70 -0.05
CA CYS A 24 10.35 -4.06 0.38
C CYS A 24 10.15 -4.25 1.88
N GLU A 25 9.96 -5.50 2.27
CA GLU A 25 9.86 -5.94 3.66
C GLU A 25 10.45 -7.34 3.76
N ILE A 26 11.27 -7.57 4.80
CA ILE A 26 11.99 -8.84 4.97
C ILE A 26 11.14 -9.87 5.73
N SER A 27 10.26 -9.40 6.62
CA SER A 27 9.40 -10.25 7.42
C SER A 27 8.23 -10.75 6.60
N LYS A 28 8.20 -12.06 6.33
CA LYS A 28 7.08 -12.73 5.65
C LYS A 28 5.72 -12.46 6.29
N LYS A 29 5.69 -12.32 7.63
CA LYS A 29 4.47 -11.95 8.37
C LYS A 29 3.96 -10.58 7.91
N TYR A 30 4.86 -9.61 7.80
CA TYR A 30 4.50 -8.27 7.36
C TYR A 30 4.17 -8.23 5.86
N CYS A 31 4.83 -9.02 5.01
CA CYS A 31 4.43 -9.17 3.60
C CYS A 31 2.97 -9.61 3.46
N GLY A 32 2.53 -10.63 4.20
CA GLY A 32 1.12 -11.06 4.17
C GLY A 32 0.13 -10.00 4.67
N ILE A 33 0.53 -9.20 5.68
CA ILE A 33 -0.26 -8.05 6.14
C ILE A 33 -0.37 -6.99 5.03
N ILE A 34 0.74 -6.67 4.36
CA ILE A 34 0.78 -5.70 3.26
C ILE A 34 -0.14 -6.16 2.13
N GLU A 35 -0.01 -7.41 1.69
CA GLU A 35 -0.83 -8.00 0.61
C GLU A 35 -2.33 -7.90 0.93
N LYS A 36 -2.74 -8.33 2.13
CA LYS A 36 -4.13 -8.23 2.58
C LYS A 36 -4.63 -6.78 2.61
N ARG A 37 -3.84 -5.85 3.17
CA ARG A 37 -4.25 -4.45 3.22
C ARG A 37 -4.37 -3.84 1.82
N LEU A 38 -3.46 -4.22 0.92
CA LEU A 38 -3.51 -3.76 -0.46
C LEU A 38 -4.68 -4.36 -1.22
N SER A 39 -5.04 -5.64 -1.04
CA SER A 39 -6.23 -6.22 -1.66
C SER A 39 -7.50 -5.51 -1.20
N ASP A 40 -7.59 -5.21 0.10
CA ASP A 40 -8.77 -4.59 0.73
C ASP A 40 -8.86 -3.08 0.45
N THR A 41 -7.79 -2.46 -0.06
CA THR A 41 -7.75 -1.02 -0.35
C THR A 41 -8.25 -0.74 -1.77
N VAL A 42 -9.36 0.00 -1.87
CA VAL A 42 -9.89 0.55 -3.12
C VAL A 42 -9.23 1.90 -3.44
N VAL A 43 -9.00 2.19 -4.72
CA VAL A 43 -8.50 3.49 -5.17
C VAL A 43 -9.61 4.53 -5.01
N SER A 44 -9.32 5.66 -4.37
CA SER A 44 -10.25 6.78 -4.33
C SER A 44 -10.26 7.45 -5.69
N LEU A 45 -11.28 7.15 -6.50
CA LEU A 45 -11.57 7.92 -7.70
C LEU A 45 -12.17 9.24 -7.25
N THR A 46 -11.42 10.33 -7.36
CA THR A 46 -12.01 11.67 -7.29
C THR A 46 -12.71 11.91 -8.63
N ASN A 47 -14.04 11.78 -8.65
CA ASN A 47 -14.86 12.34 -9.73
C ASN A 47 -14.71 13.86 -9.63
N TYR A 48 -13.87 14.44 -10.48
CA TYR A 48 -13.96 15.86 -10.77
C TYR A 48 -15.15 16.02 -11.73
N GLU A 49 -16.25 16.60 -11.23
CA GLU A 49 -17.31 17.17 -12.08
C GLU A 49 -16.80 18.41 -12.83
#